data_AF-X1FN43-F1
#
_entry.id   AF-X1FN43-F1
#
_cell.length_a   1.000
_cell.length_b   1.000
_cell.length_c   1.000
_cell.angle_alpha   90.00
_cell.angle_beta   90.00
_cell.angle_gamma   90.00
#
_symmetry.space_group_name_H-M   'P 1'
#
loop_
_entity.id
_entity.type
_entity.pdbx_description
1 polymer ?
#
loop_
_entity_poly.entity_id
_entity_poly.type
_entity_poly.pdbx_seq_one_letter_code
_entity_poly.pdbx_strand_id
1 'polypeptide(L)'
;MKRTRPRSVEEIEEFNLRPFRPVRVMMGENVIIHPTTSLGGTGFTWARKEDGSILLAHNLGDIIIEDDVRIEEHCTIRRSTLPDTATVIGKGSVLISYVNVGHNCKIGKNSFLGQHVCLNGGVKIGDQCWIAGHAVIHKGEFRP
;
A
#
# COMPACT_ATOMS: atom_id res chain seq x y z
N MET A 1 6.35 -2.82 20.25
CA MET A 1 5.89 -2.30 18.94
C MET A 1 4.69 -3.13 18.49
N LYS A 2 3.49 -2.54 18.33
CA LYS A 2 2.27 -3.29 17.94
C LYS A 2 2.48 -3.95 16.56
N ARG A 3 2.15 -5.24 16.43
CA ARG A 3 2.34 -6.03 15.19
C ARG A 3 1.45 -5.48 14.07
N THR A 4 2.00 -5.34 12.85
CA THR A 4 1.30 -4.71 11.71
C THR A 4 0.63 -5.70 10.75
N ARG A 5 0.89 -7.02 10.89
CA ARG A 5 0.26 -8.11 10.12
C ARG A 5 0.44 -9.48 10.83
N PRO A 6 -0.46 -10.45 10.63
CA PRO A 6 -0.23 -11.86 10.99
C PRO A 6 0.91 -12.46 10.15
N ARG A 7 1.63 -13.44 10.71
CA ARG A 7 2.81 -14.08 10.09
C ARG A 7 2.80 -15.60 10.14
N SER A 8 2.08 -16.22 11.08
CA SER A 8 1.88 -17.67 11.10
C SER A 8 0.54 -18.05 10.45
N VAL A 9 0.36 -19.33 10.12
CA VAL A 9 -0.89 -19.84 9.55
C VAL A 9 -2.04 -19.63 10.54
N GLU A 10 -1.81 -19.93 11.82
CA GLU A 10 -2.81 -19.80 12.89
C GLU A 10 -3.22 -18.34 13.07
N GLU A 11 -2.26 -17.41 13.08
CA GLU A 11 -2.55 -15.98 13.16
C GLU A 11 -3.37 -15.50 11.96
N ILE A 12 -3.14 -16.05 10.76
CA ILE A 12 -3.89 -15.70 9.55
C ILE A 12 -5.31 -16.28 9.61
N GLU A 13 -5.47 -17.52 10.04
CA GLU A 13 -6.77 -18.16 10.19
C GLU A 13 -7.63 -17.40 11.20
N GLU A 14 -7.08 -17.08 12.38
CA GLU A 14 -7.75 -16.24 13.38
C GLU A 14 -8.10 -14.85 12.82
N PHE A 15 -7.15 -14.23 12.10
CA PHE A 15 -7.37 -12.93 11.48
C PHE A 15 -8.52 -12.96 10.48
N ASN A 16 -8.63 -14.03 9.70
CA ASN A 16 -9.64 -14.20 8.66
C ASN A 16 -11.04 -14.53 9.21
N LEU A 17 -11.18 -14.86 10.50
CA LEU A 17 -12.49 -14.96 11.16
C LEU A 17 -13.19 -13.59 11.25
N ARG A 18 -12.44 -12.50 11.08
CA ARG A 18 -13.01 -11.16 11.07
C ARG A 18 -13.90 -10.99 9.83
N PRO A 19 -15.07 -10.32 9.98
CA PRO A 19 -15.95 -10.10 8.85
C PRO A 19 -15.24 -9.28 7.77
N PHE A 20 -15.51 -9.64 6.52
CA PHE A 20 -15.04 -8.86 5.38
C PHE A 20 -15.55 -7.42 5.49
N ARG A 21 -14.67 -6.47 5.18
CA ARG A 21 -15.02 -5.05 5.13
C ARG A 21 -14.80 -4.52 3.70
N PRO A 22 -15.77 -3.77 3.14
CA PRO A 22 -15.56 -3.04 1.90
C PRO A 22 -14.29 -2.21 1.97
N VAL A 23 -13.59 -2.08 0.84
CA VAL A 23 -12.46 -1.16 0.77
C VAL A 23 -12.99 0.26 0.72
N ARG A 24 -12.45 1.13 1.57
CA ARG A 24 -12.69 2.57 1.47
C ARG A 24 -11.44 3.24 0.93
N VAL A 25 -11.67 4.10 -0.06
CA VAL A 25 -10.66 4.99 -0.61
C VAL A 25 -11.13 6.39 -0.31
N MET A 26 -10.38 7.09 0.54
CA MET A 26 -10.66 8.48 0.91
C MET A 26 -9.69 9.36 0.12
N MET A 27 -10.24 10.37 -0.57
CA MET A 27 -9.47 11.27 -1.43
C MET A 27 -9.66 12.71 -0.95
N GLY A 28 -8.59 13.47 -0.95
CA GLY A 28 -8.59 14.92 -0.74
C GLY A 28 -9.02 15.68 -2.00
N GLU A 29 -8.74 16.97 -2.00
CA GLU A 29 -9.08 17.87 -3.11
C GLU A 29 -8.07 17.74 -4.28
N ASN A 30 -8.54 18.01 -5.51
CA ASN A 30 -7.70 18.06 -6.72
C ASN A 30 -6.86 16.80 -7.02
N VAL A 31 -7.31 15.63 -6.56
CA VAL A 31 -6.66 14.35 -6.86
C VAL A 31 -6.88 13.98 -8.33
N ILE A 32 -5.79 13.69 -9.04
CA ILE A 32 -5.82 13.23 -10.44
C ILE A 32 -5.40 11.77 -10.49
N ILE A 33 -6.27 10.92 -11.03
CA ILE A 33 -5.99 9.49 -11.21
C ILE A 33 -6.28 9.12 -12.66
N HIS A 34 -5.26 8.64 -13.35
CA HIS A 34 -5.39 8.22 -14.74
C HIS A 34 -6.06 6.85 -14.87
N PRO A 35 -6.63 6.54 -16.05
CA PRO A 35 -7.28 5.27 -16.30
C PRO A 35 -6.39 4.08 -15.95
N THR A 36 -7.02 2.93 -15.64
CA THR A 36 -6.37 1.63 -15.35
C THR A 36 -5.61 1.52 -14.02
N THR A 37 -5.49 2.59 -13.24
CA THR A 37 -4.98 2.51 -11.87
C THR A 37 -5.93 1.73 -10.96
N SER A 38 -5.39 0.80 -10.18
CA SER A 38 -6.13 -0.04 -9.24
C SER A 38 -5.94 0.47 -7.81
N LEU A 39 -7.06 0.70 -7.12
CA LEU A 39 -7.08 1.13 -5.72
C LEU A 39 -7.79 0.07 -4.89
N GLY A 40 -7.13 -0.41 -3.85
CA GLY A 40 -7.78 -1.20 -2.81
C GLY A 40 -7.56 -2.71 -2.87
N GLY A 41 -6.73 -3.18 -3.80
CA GLY A 41 -6.36 -4.60 -3.88
C GLY A 41 -5.68 -5.12 -2.61
N THR A 42 -5.79 -6.41 -2.36
CA THR A 42 -5.11 -7.13 -1.27
C THR A 42 -3.60 -7.09 -1.46
N GLY A 43 -2.82 -6.68 -0.47
CA GLY A 43 -1.36 -6.71 -0.54
C GLY A 43 -0.76 -8.11 -0.61
N PHE A 44 0.57 -8.18 -0.65
CA PHE A 44 1.32 -9.44 -0.63
C PHE A 44 1.36 -10.04 0.79
N THR A 45 0.26 -10.67 1.20
CA THR A 45 0.02 -11.23 2.55
C THR A 45 -0.34 -12.72 2.50
N TRP A 46 0.40 -13.48 1.70
CA TRP A 46 0.20 -14.91 1.51
C TRP A 46 1.15 -15.72 2.42
N ALA A 47 0.66 -16.85 2.92
CA ALA A 47 1.45 -17.85 3.64
C ALA A 47 1.26 -19.23 3.00
N ARG A 48 2.26 -20.10 3.13
CA ARG A 48 2.15 -21.50 2.72
C ARG A 48 1.93 -22.35 3.97
N LYS A 49 0.89 -23.19 3.96
CA LYS A 49 0.63 -24.17 5.02
C LYS A 49 1.59 -25.36 4.90
N GLU A 50 1.66 -26.18 5.94
CA GLU A 50 2.53 -27.38 5.96
C GLU A 50 2.18 -28.38 4.85
N ASP A 51 0.90 -28.49 4.50
CA ASP A 51 0.41 -29.33 3.39
C ASP A 51 0.72 -28.76 1.99
N GLY A 52 1.38 -27.61 1.92
CA GLY A 52 1.75 -26.92 0.68
C GLY A 52 0.67 -25.99 0.10
N SER A 53 -0.55 -25.99 0.66
CA SER A 53 -1.62 -25.07 0.25
C SER A 53 -1.28 -23.62 0.60
N ILE A 54 -1.87 -22.67 -0.14
CA ILE A 54 -1.64 -21.23 0.04
C ILE A 54 -2.81 -20.63 0.81
N LEU A 55 -2.51 -19.93 1.90
CA LEU A 55 -3.45 -19.18 2.70
C LEU A 55 -3.25 -17.68 2.51
N LEU A 56 -4.33 -16.96 2.21
CA LEU A 56 -4.31 -15.50 2.12
C LEU A 56 -4.71 -14.88 3.46
N ALA A 57 -3.94 -13.92 3.96
CA ALA A 57 -4.43 -13.01 5.00
C ALA A 57 -5.12 -11.82 4.35
N HIS A 58 -6.42 -11.65 4.59
CA HIS A 58 -7.18 -10.54 4.03
C HIS A 58 -6.67 -9.19 4.56
N ASN A 59 -6.77 -8.13 3.75
CA ASN A 59 -6.48 -6.77 4.22
C ASN A 59 -7.81 -6.04 4.46
N LEU A 60 -7.96 -5.47 5.65
CA LEU A 60 -9.22 -4.88 6.15
C LEU A 60 -9.16 -3.36 6.32
N GLY A 61 -7.98 -2.76 6.14
CA GLY A 61 -7.77 -1.32 6.26
C GLY A 61 -8.13 -0.55 5.00
N ASP A 62 -7.84 0.74 4.98
CA ASP A 62 -8.28 1.65 3.93
C ASP A 62 -7.10 2.16 3.07
N ILE A 63 -7.43 3.05 2.14
CA ILE A 63 -6.49 3.90 1.40
C ILE A 63 -6.87 5.36 1.67
N ILE A 64 -5.86 6.19 1.90
CA ILE A 64 -5.99 7.65 1.97
C ILE A 64 -5.08 8.25 0.91
N ILE A 65 -5.66 9.12 0.10
CA ILE A 65 -4.96 9.93 -0.89
C ILE A 65 -5.22 11.38 -0.49
N GLU A 66 -4.18 12.08 -0.07
CA GLU A 66 -4.30 13.49 0.34
C GLU A 66 -4.44 14.42 -0.88
N ASP A 67 -4.61 15.72 -0.63
CA ASP A 67 -4.85 16.71 -1.68
C ASP A 67 -3.73 16.76 -2.73
N ASP A 68 -4.09 17.22 -3.93
CA ASP A 68 -3.15 17.57 -5.00
C ASP A 68 -2.25 16.39 -5.45
N VAL A 69 -2.62 15.16 -5.09
CA VAL A 69 -1.89 13.95 -5.50
C VAL A 69 -2.22 13.62 -6.96
N ARG A 70 -1.19 13.21 -7.70
CA ARG A 70 -1.30 12.73 -9.07
C ARG A 70 -0.80 11.30 -9.19
N ILE A 71 -1.65 10.42 -9.71
CA ILE A 71 -1.34 9.01 -9.94
C ILE A 71 -1.57 8.74 -11.43
N GLU A 72 -0.50 8.48 -12.15
CA GLU A 72 -0.54 8.11 -13.57
C GLU A 72 -1.10 6.69 -13.76
N GLU A 73 -1.24 6.25 -15.00
CA GLU A 73 -1.89 4.99 -15.38
C GLU A 73 -1.17 3.73 -14.84
N HIS A 74 -1.90 2.62 -14.78
CA HIS A 74 -1.37 1.30 -14.38
C HIS A 74 -0.72 1.23 -12.98
N CYS A 75 -0.95 2.21 -12.11
CA CYS A 75 -0.49 2.13 -10.73
C CYS A 75 -1.35 1.13 -9.94
N THR A 76 -0.76 0.51 -8.92
CA THR A 76 -1.47 -0.38 -8.00
C THR A 76 -1.26 0.08 -6.56
N ILE A 77 -2.32 0.52 -5.90
CA ILE A 77 -2.29 0.95 -4.50
C ILE A 77 -3.03 -0.07 -3.65
N ARG A 78 -2.29 -0.82 -2.83
CA ARG A 78 -2.86 -1.89 -1.98
C ARG A 78 -3.39 -1.31 -0.67
N ARG A 79 -4.54 -1.79 -0.22
CA ARG A 79 -5.14 -1.36 1.06
C ARG A 79 -4.32 -1.84 2.26
N SER A 80 -4.48 -1.15 3.40
CA SER A 80 -3.79 -1.52 4.64
C SER A 80 -4.31 -2.80 5.28
N THR A 81 -3.50 -3.48 6.09
CA THR A 81 -3.86 -4.79 6.67
C THR A 81 -4.95 -4.73 7.72
N LEU A 82 -4.81 -3.86 8.74
CA LEU A 82 -5.71 -3.85 9.90
C LEU A 82 -6.89 -2.89 9.70
N PRO A 83 -8.05 -3.18 10.32
CA PRO A 83 -9.12 -2.18 10.44
C PRO A 83 -8.57 -0.86 10.98
N ASP A 84 -9.13 0.24 10.50
CA ASP A 84 -8.83 1.61 10.96
C ASP A 84 -7.36 2.01 10.80
N THR A 85 -6.67 1.36 9.88
CA THR A 85 -5.36 1.75 9.37
C THR A 85 -5.45 2.01 7.87
N ALA A 86 -4.52 2.77 7.30
CA ALA A 86 -4.54 3.11 5.87
C ALA A 86 -3.15 3.06 5.23
N THR A 87 -3.11 2.68 3.96
CA THR A 87 -2.01 3.01 3.04
C THR A 87 -2.21 4.47 2.64
N VAL A 88 -1.18 5.31 2.77
CA VAL A 88 -1.31 6.77 2.60
C VAL A 88 -0.38 7.27 1.51
N ILE A 89 -0.92 8.11 0.63
CA ILE A 89 -0.18 8.90 -0.33
C ILE A 89 -0.31 10.36 0.09
N GLY A 90 0.82 10.97 0.49
CA GLY A 90 0.87 12.30 1.05
C GLY A 90 0.68 13.40 0.00
N LYS A 91 0.17 14.54 0.46
CA LYS A 91 -0.23 15.70 -0.35
C LYS A 91 0.81 16.10 -1.40
N GLY A 92 0.35 16.40 -2.61
CA GLY A 92 1.20 16.89 -3.71
C GLY A 92 2.15 15.85 -4.31
N SER A 93 2.08 14.58 -3.89
CA SER A 93 2.95 13.54 -4.43
C SER A 93 2.53 13.08 -5.82
N VAL A 94 3.52 12.68 -6.60
CA VAL A 94 3.35 12.21 -7.97
C VAL A 94 3.87 10.78 -8.10
N LEU A 95 2.98 9.88 -8.52
CA LEU A 95 3.29 8.49 -8.82
C LEU A 95 3.19 8.31 -10.33
N ILE A 96 4.31 8.03 -10.99
CA ILE A 96 4.32 7.77 -12.44
C ILE A 96 3.85 6.33 -12.73
N SER A 97 3.59 6.05 -14.00
CA SER A 97 2.98 4.82 -14.48
C SER A 97 3.66 3.56 -13.94
N TYR A 98 2.86 2.53 -13.68
CA TYR A 98 3.31 1.24 -13.15
C TYR A 98 3.94 1.25 -11.74
N VAL A 99 3.73 2.30 -10.95
CA VAL A 99 4.14 2.29 -9.54
C VAL A 99 3.27 1.30 -8.75
N ASN A 100 3.94 0.43 -7.97
CA ASN A 100 3.29 -0.46 -7.02
C ASN A 100 3.49 0.06 -5.59
N VAL A 101 2.40 0.33 -4.88
CA VAL A 101 2.40 0.70 -3.46
C VAL A 101 1.81 -0.45 -2.64
N GLY A 102 2.68 -1.15 -1.90
CA GLY A 102 2.30 -2.26 -1.03
C GLY A 102 1.39 -1.85 0.14
N HIS A 103 0.81 -2.85 0.79
CA HIS A 103 -0.08 -2.63 1.94
C HIS A 103 0.63 -1.87 3.08
N ASN A 104 -0.09 -1.03 3.82
CA ASN A 104 0.45 -0.27 4.97
C ASN A 104 1.56 0.75 4.61
N CYS A 105 1.84 1.02 3.33
CA CYS A 105 2.84 2.02 2.98
C CYS A 105 2.40 3.43 3.37
N LYS A 106 3.38 4.30 3.63
CA LYS A 106 3.19 5.73 3.85
C LYS A 106 4.16 6.48 2.93
N ILE A 107 3.65 7.28 2.02
CA ILE A 107 4.44 8.19 1.18
C ILE A 107 4.24 9.60 1.74
N GLY A 108 5.34 10.30 2.05
CA GLY A 108 5.32 11.67 2.53
C GLY A 108 4.89 12.67 1.46
N LYS A 109 4.81 13.95 1.82
CA LYS A 109 4.33 15.03 0.95
C LYS A 109 5.31 15.37 -0.15
N ASN A 110 4.79 15.85 -1.29
CA ASN A 110 5.57 16.33 -2.43
C ASN A 110 6.66 15.34 -2.89
N SER A 111 6.39 14.04 -2.78
CA SER A 111 7.34 13.01 -3.19
C SER A 111 7.07 12.57 -4.62
N PHE A 112 8.13 12.24 -5.35
CA PHE A 112 8.07 11.76 -6.72
C PHE A 112 8.53 10.31 -6.80
N LEU A 113 7.67 9.44 -7.33
CA LEU A 113 7.99 8.03 -7.60
C LEU A 113 7.98 7.81 -9.11
N GLY A 114 9.15 7.53 -9.67
CA GLY A 114 9.33 7.25 -11.10
C GLY A 114 8.66 5.94 -11.55
N GLN A 115 8.66 5.72 -12.87
CA GLN A 115 8.05 4.54 -13.49
C GLN A 115 8.55 3.23 -12.87
N HIS A 116 7.65 2.26 -12.68
CA HIS A 116 7.99 0.94 -12.14
C HIS A 116 8.63 0.91 -10.74
N VAL A 117 8.54 1.99 -9.95
CA VAL A 117 8.94 1.92 -8.53
C VAL A 117 8.03 0.94 -7.80
N CYS A 118 8.64 0.02 -7.03
CA CYS A 118 7.92 -0.98 -6.25
C CYS A 118 8.21 -0.82 -4.76
N LEU A 119 7.19 -0.43 -4.00
CA LEU A 119 7.24 -0.39 -2.54
C LEU A 119 6.65 -1.67 -1.95
N ASN A 120 7.43 -2.41 -1.17
CA ASN A 120 6.92 -3.54 -0.40
C ASN A 120 6.07 -3.10 0.78
N GLY A 121 5.30 -4.05 1.34
CA GLY A 121 4.38 -3.76 2.44
C GLY A 121 5.03 -3.09 3.65
N GLY A 122 4.48 -1.94 4.06
CA GLY A 122 4.89 -1.19 5.24
C GLY A 122 6.12 -0.29 5.05
N VAL A 123 6.53 0.00 3.82
CA VAL A 123 7.56 1.01 3.53
C VAL A 123 7.06 2.40 3.90
N LYS A 124 7.96 3.21 4.47
CA LYS A 124 7.74 4.63 4.71
C LYS A 124 8.74 5.45 3.88
N ILE A 125 8.22 6.30 3.01
CA ILE A 125 8.97 7.33 2.28
C ILE A 125 8.73 8.66 2.98
N GLY A 126 9.78 9.43 3.26
CA GLY A 126 9.69 10.76 3.84
C GLY A 126 9.09 11.80 2.89
N ASP A 127 9.07 13.06 3.32
CA ASP A 127 8.63 14.18 2.48
C ASP A 127 9.72 14.52 1.43
N GLN A 128 9.30 15.08 0.29
CA GLN A 128 10.18 15.62 -0.76
C GLN A 128 11.20 14.62 -1.32
N CYS A 129 10.90 13.32 -1.23
CA CYS A 129 11.78 12.28 -1.76
C CYS A 129 11.62 12.18 -3.27
N TRP A 130 12.73 11.96 -3.98
CA TRP A 130 12.74 11.65 -5.41
C TRP A 130 13.27 10.24 -5.64
N ILE A 131 12.39 9.33 -6.07
CA ILE A 131 12.74 7.93 -6.31
C ILE A 131 12.75 7.69 -7.81
N ALA A 132 13.93 7.41 -8.35
CA ALA A 132 14.09 7.11 -9.77
C ALA A 132 13.36 5.80 -10.16
N GLY A 133 13.03 5.70 -11.44
CA GLY A 133 12.30 4.54 -11.97
C GLY A 133 13.02 3.21 -11.73
N HIS A 134 12.25 2.12 -11.69
CA HIS A 134 12.68 0.74 -11.43
C HIS A 134 13.29 0.46 -10.04
N ALA A 135 13.23 1.40 -9.09
CA ALA A 135 13.67 1.13 -7.72
C ALA A 135 12.73 0.14 -7.01
N VAL A 136 13.29 -0.81 -6.26
CA VAL A 136 12.55 -1.72 -5.39
C VAL A 136 12.96 -1.46 -3.94
N ILE A 137 11.99 -1.13 -3.09
CA ILE A 137 12.23 -0.75 -1.70
C ILE A 137 11.57 -1.77 -0.79
N HIS A 138 12.38 -2.48 0.00
CA HIS A 138 11.91 -3.39 1.03
C HIS A 138 11.62 -2.64 2.34
N LYS A 139 10.79 -3.23 3.21
CA LYS A 139 10.37 -2.65 4.49
C LYS A 139 11.56 -2.10 5.28
N GLY A 140 11.53 -0.78 5.48
CA GLY A 140 12.47 0.05 6.23
C GLY A 140 11.87 1.44 6.41
N GLU A 141 12.43 2.25 7.29
CA GLU A 141 12.12 3.67 7.39
C GLU A 141 13.23 4.43 6.66
N PHE A 142 12.88 5.07 5.54
CA PHE A 142 13.83 5.83 4.73
C PHE A 142 13.57 7.31 5.00
N ARG A 143 14.51 7.93 5.73
CA ARG A 143 14.57 9.38 5.89
C ARG A 143 15.72 9.86 5.01
N PRO A 144 15.57 11.00 4.31
CA PRO A 144 16.70 11.66 3.67
C PRO A 144 17.80 11.96 4.70
#